data_AF-D8LGQ7-F1
#
_entry.id   AF-D8LGQ7-F1
#
_cell.length_a   1.000
_cell.length_b   1.000
_cell.length_c   1.000
_cell.angle_alpha   90.00
_cell.angle_beta   90.00
_cell.angle_gamma   90.00
#
_symmetry.space_group_name_H-M   'P 1'
#
loop_
_entity.id
_entity.type
_entity.pdbx_description
1 polymer ?
#
loop_
_entity_poly.entity_id
_entity_poly.type
_entity_poly.pdbx_seq_one_letter_code
_entity_poly.pdbx_strand_id
1 'polypeptide(L)' 'MLKALVCPFSKLPLTYDLEARELLSPVGVAFPITANGIADMTPASARLVGHRQMVESKCEQT' A
#
# COMPACT_ATOMS: atom_id res chain seq x y z
N MET A 1 2.35 -4.86 -19.96
CA MET A 1 2.87 -3.90 -18.97
C MET A 1 1.72 -3.41 -18.12
N LEU A 2 1.80 -3.56 -16.79
CA LEU A 2 0.84 -2.94 -15.86
C LEU A 2 1.08 -1.43 -15.82
N LYS A 3 0.00 -0.64 -15.93
CA LYS A 3 0.08 0.83 -16.05
C LYS A 3 -0.16 1.57 -14.73
N ALA A 4 -0.84 0.95 -13.76
CA ALA A 4 -1.07 1.52 -12.44
C ALA A 4 -1.40 0.41 -11.44
N LEU A 5 -0.87 0.52 -10.22
CA LEU A 5 -1.21 -0.33 -9.08
C LEU A 5 -2.21 0.42 -8.21
N VAL A 6 -3.45 -0.07 -8.17
CA VAL A 6 -4.58 0.60 -7.52
C VAL A 6 -5.19 -0.28 -6.44
N CYS A 7 -5.80 0.36 -5.44
CA CYS A 7 -6.51 -0.32 -4.37
C CYS A 7 -7.67 -1.16 -4.94
N PRO A 8 -7.84 -2.43 -4.51
CA PRO A 8 -8.92 -3.28 -4.99
C PRO A 8 -10.31 -2.72 -4.66
N PHE A 9 -10.44 -1.95 -3.57
CA PHE A 9 -11.70 -1.37 -3.10
C PHE A 9 -12.02 -0.02 -3.75
N SER A 10 -11.13 0.97 -3.58
CA SER A 10 -11.41 2.37 -3.96
C SER A 10 -10.95 2.74 -5.37
N LYS A 11 -10.16 1.89 -6.02
CA LYS A 11 -9.48 2.16 -7.31
C LYS A 11 -8.52 3.36 -7.28
N LEU A 12 -8.21 3.88 -6.09
CA LEU A 12 -7.22 4.92 -5.88
C LEU A 12 -5.80 4.33 -5.92
N PRO A 13 -4.78 5.11 -6.30
CA PRO A 13 -3.40 4.62 -6.33
C PRO A 13 -2.91 4.18 -4.94
N LEU A 14 -2.08 3.14 -4.92
CA LEU A 14 -1.41 2.64 -3.70
C LEU A 14 -0.01 3.25 -3.59
N THR A 15 0.46 3.44 -2.36
CA THR A 15 1.83 3.84 -2.04
C THR A 15 2.59 2.64 -1.49
N TYR A 16 3.83 2.44 -1.91
CA TYR A 16 4.66 1.36 -1.38
C TYR A 16 5.49 1.83 -0.20
N ASP A 17 5.38 1.12 0.92
CA ASP A 17 6.21 1.28 2.12
C ASP A 17 7.36 0.26 2.05
N LEU A 18 8.58 0.78 1.90
CA LEU A 18 9.81 -0.01 1.78
C LEU A 18 10.20 -0.71 3.09
N GLU A 19 9.97 -0.07 4.23
CA GLU A 19 10.38 -0.57 5.53
C GLU A 19 9.45 -1.69 5.98
N ALA A 20 8.14 -1.47 5.85
CA ALA A 20 7.12 -2.46 6.21
C ALA A 20 6.92 -3.53 5.13
N ARG A 21 7.37 -3.29 3.89
CA ARG A 21 7.06 -4.11 2.69
C ARG A 21 5.57 -4.26 2.47
N GLU A 22 4.87 -3.14 2.39
CA GLU A 22 3.41 -3.11 2.26
C GLU A 22 2.93 -2.08 1.25
N LEU A 23 1.73 -2.27 0.74
CA LEU A 23 1.02 -1.29 -0.07
C LEU A 23 -0.01 -0.57 0.78
N LEU A 24 0.23 0.72 1.02
CA LEU A 24 -0.65 1.60 1.76
C LEU A 24 -1.72 2.19 0.82
N SER A 25 -2.98 2.16 1.28
CA SER A 25 -4.10 2.79 0.59
C SER A 25 -4.51 4.09 1.28
N PRO A 26 -5.03 5.07 0.53
CA PRO A 26 -5.50 6.34 1.09
C PRO A 26 -6.77 6.20 1.95
N VAL A 27 -7.38 5.01 1.96
CA VAL A 27 -8.58 4.71 2.76
C VAL A 27 -8.24 4.04 4.09
N GLY A 28 -6.97 4.00 4.48
CA GLY A 28 -6.54 3.50 5.79
C GLY A 28 -6.43 1.98 5.89
N VAL A 29 -6.19 1.29 4.76
CA VAL A 29 -5.80 -0.13 4.76
C VAL A 29 -4.43 -0.33 4.13
N ALA A 30 -3.69 -1.32 4.61
CA ALA A 30 -2.42 -1.78 4.06
C ALA A 30 -2.52 -3.23 3.59
N PHE A 31 -1.80 -3.56 2.53
CA PHE A 31 -1.71 -4.91 1.97
C PHE A 31 -0.26 -5.39 2.04
N PRO A 32 0.02 -6.57 2.64
CA PRO A 32 1.38 -7.05 2.76
C PRO A 32 1.95 -7.52 1.42
N ILE A 33 3.26 -7.35 1.25
CA ILE A 33 4.02 -8.00 0.19
C ILE A 33 4.69 -9.25 0.77
N THR A 34 4.40 -10.41 0.18
CA THR A 34 4.95 -11.69 0.62
C THR A 34 6.43 -11.82 0.26
N ALA A 35 7.14 -12.79 0.87
CA ALA A 35 8.59 -12.96 0.68
C ALA A 35 9.04 -13.19 -0.79
N ASN A 36 8.12 -13.62 -1.65
CA ASN A 36 8.32 -13.78 -3.10
C ASN A 36 8.07 -12.48 -3.90
N GLY A 37 7.81 -11.35 -3.24
CA GLY A 37 7.59 -10.04 -3.88
C GLY A 37 6.18 -9.81 -4.42
N ILE A 38 5.21 -10.66 -4.08
CA ILE A 38 3.81 -10.54 -4.55
C ILE A 38 2.97 -9.82 -3.50
N ALA A 39 2.21 -8.80 -3.90
CA ALA A 39 1.27 -8.14 -3.02
C ALA A 39 -0.01 -8.98 -2.84
N ASP A 40 -0.36 -9.27 -1.59
CA ASP A 40 -1.63 -9.93 -1.26
C ASP A 40 -2.72 -8.87 -1.02
N MET A 41 -3.47 -8.58 -2.08
CA MET A 41 -4.58 -7.61 -2.07
C MET A 41 -5.94 -8.23 -1.74
N THR A 42 -5.96 -9.41 -1.09
CA THR A 42 -7.22 -10.01 -0.65
C THR A 42 -7.80 -9.26 0.56
N PRO A 43 -9.13 -9.19 0.72
CA PRO A 43 -9.74 -8.56 1.89
C PRO A 43 -9.31 -9.20 3.21
N ALA A 44 -8.96 -10.49 3.22
CA ALA A 44 -8.52 -11.21 4.41
C ALA A 44 -7.11 -10.78 4.88
N SER A 45 -6.24 -10.44 3.94
CA SER A 45 -4.86 -9.99 4.22
C SER A 45 -4.76 -8.48 4.43
N ALA A 46 -5.83 -7.73 4.14
CA ALA A 46 -5.90 -6.30 4.37
C ALA A 46 -5.87 -5.99 5.87
N ARG A 47 -4.97 -5.10 6.28
CA ARG A 47 -4.87 -4.62 7.67
C ARG A 47 -5.27 -3.16 7.77
N LEU A 48 -6.04 -2.81 8.80
CA LEU A 48 -6.31 -1.41 9.11
C LEU A 48 -5.01 -0.72 9.57
N VAL A 49 -4.70 0.41 8.96
CA VAL A 49 -3.59 1.27 9.35
C VAL A 49 -4.14 2.64 9.75
N GLY A 50 -3.67 3.14 10.89
CA GLY A 50 -4.10 4.45 11.37
C GLY A 50 -3.74 5.55 10.37
N HIS A 51 -4.57 6.59 10.30
CA HIS A 51 -4.40 7.73 9.39
C HIS A 51 -3.04 8.46 9.52
N ARG A 52 -2.30 8.18 10.60
CA ARG A 52 -0.98 8.74 10.90
C ARG A 52 0.15 8.12 10.04
N GLN A 53 0.00 6.88 9.56
CA GLN A 53 1.03 6.20 8.75
C GLN A 53 1.03 6.67 7.28
N MET A 54 -0.04 7.31 6.81
CA MET A 54 -0.20 7.72 5.41
C MET A 54 0.61 8.97 5.00
N VAL A 55 1.42 9.53 5.92
CA VAL A 55 2.08 10.83 5.75
C VAL A 55 3.61 10.73 5.57
N GLU A 56 4.23 9.55 5.72
CA GLU A 56 5.70 9.44 5.74
C GLU A 56 6.34 8.88 4.45
N SER A 57 5.78 9.18 3.27
CA SER A 57 6.47 8.87 1.99
C SER A 57 6.42 9.99 0.95
N LYS A 58 6.18 11.23 1.39
CA LYS A 58 6.33 12.42 0.54
C LYS A 58 7.32 13.38 1.18
N CYS A 59 8.60 13.04 1.15
CA CYS A 59 9.74 13.97 1.22
C CYS A 59 11.03 13.20 0.92
N GLU A 60 11.25 12.81 -0.32
CA GLU A 60 12.63 12.78 -0.83
C GLU A 60 12.71 13.87 -1.91
N GLN A 61 13.36 14.96 -1.50
CA GLN A 61 13.67 16.16 -2.26
C GLN A 61 15.00 15.92 -3.00
N THR A 62 15.06 16.19 -4.30
CA THR A 62 16.26 16.69 -5.00
C THR A 62 15.80 17.45 -6.23
#